data_AF-A0A661S0E0-F1
#
_entry.id   AF-A0A661S0E0-F1
#
_cell.length_a   1.000
_cell.length_b   1.000
_cell.length_c   1.000
_cell.angle_alpha   90.00
_cell.angle_beta   90.00
_cell.angle_gamma   90.00
#
_symmetry.space_group_name_H-M   'P 1'
#
loop_
_entity.id
_entity.type
_entity.pdbx_description
1 polymer ?
#
loop_
_entity_poly.entity_id
_entity_poly.type
_entity_poly.pdbx_seq_one_letter_code
_entity_poly.pdbx_strand_id
1 'polypeptide(L)'
;MNKIKIMEASVRKWQKIIDKKGSDGGVLDCPPCRIYYFFVCIGCPIAEYTGKKFCKGSPYIPWFRHQLEKHDKMFKKVYCPECEKLAKDMQNFMIEIRDHLKEKEVEKIRKKEC
;
A
#
# COMPACT_ATOMS: atom_id res chain seq x y z
N MET A 1 -11.33 -11.24 -8.73
CA MET A 1 -10.52 -10.76 -7.59
C MET A 1 -10.81 -9.28 -7.36
N ASN A 2 -11.26 -8.89 -6.17
CA ASN A 2 -11.73 -7.52 -5.90
C ASN A 2 -10.58 -6.62 -5.42
N LYS A 3 -10.15 -5.68 -6.26
CA LYS A 3 -9.03 -4.75 -5.98
C LYS A 3 -9.32 -3.82 -4.80
N ILE A 4 -10.57 -3.37 -4.62
CA ILE A 4 -10.98 -2.54 -3.48
C ILE A 4 -10.75 -3.29 -2.16
N LYS A 5 -11.21 -4.54 -2.05
CA LYS A 5 -11.00 -5.37 -0.86
C LYS A 5 -9.50 -5.60 -0.55
N ILE A 6 -8.68 -5.76 -1.58
CA ILE A 6 -7.22 -5.90 -1.44
C ILE A 6 -6.60 -4.60 -0.89
N MET A 7 -7.03 -3.45 -1.39
CA MET A 7 -6.54 -2.16 -0.90
C MET A 7 -7.02 -1.88 0.52
N GLU A 8 -8.27 -2.22 0.87
CA GLU A 8 -8.76 -2.14 2.25
C GLU A 8 -7.93 -3.01 3.22
N ALA A 9 -7.52 -4.21 2.79
CA ALA A 9 -6.60 -5.03 3.58
C ALA A 9 -5.23 -4.35 3.77
N SER A 10 -4.74 -3.62 2.76
CA SER A 10 -3.49 -2.86 2.83
C SER A 10 -3.60 -1.70 3.81
N VAL A 11 -4.71 -0.96 3.78
CA VAL A 11 -5.00 0.12 4.74
C VAL A 11 -5.01 -0.43 6.17
N ARG A 12 -5.66 -1.58 6.41
CA ARG A 12 -5.67 -2.24 7.72
C ARG A 12 -4.28 -2.69 8.18
N LYS A 13 -3.43 -3.19 7.26
CA LYS A 13 -2.04 -3.52 7.57
C LYS A 13 -1.29 -2.28 8.09
N TRP A 14 -1.36 -1.17 7.36
CA TRP A 14 -0.65 0.05 7.74
C TRP A 14 -1.18 0.65 9.05
N GLN A 15 -2.50 0.58 9.29
CA GLN A 15 -3.06 0.97 10.59
C GLN A 15 -2.43 0.17 11.73
N LYS A 16 -2.27 -1.15 11.58
CA LYS A 16 -1.62 -1.99 12.61
C LYS A 16 -0.17 -1.58 12.86
N ILE A 17 0.56 -1.17 11.82
CA ILE A 17 1.94 -0.68 11.95
C ILE A 17 1.97 0.65 12.71
N ILE A 18 1.08 1.59 12.36
CA ILE A 18 0.94 2.90 13.02
C ILE A 18 0.57 2.72 14.50
N ASP A 19 -0.38 1.83 14.79
CA ASP A 19 -0.81 1.48 16.15
C ASP A 19 0.25 0.69 16.95
N LYS A 20 1.42 0.42 16.37
CA LYS A 20 2.50 -0.40 16.94
C LYS A 20 2.08 -1.84 17.27
N LYS A 21 1.00 -2.32 16.65
CA LYS A 21 0.46 -3.70 16.75
C LYS A 21 0.96 -4.64 15.65
N GLY A 22 1.89 -4.18 14.81
CA GLY A 22 2.45 -4.95 13.71
C GLY A 22 3.80 -4.39 13.23
N SER A 23 4.37 -5.07 12.24
CA SER A 23 5.59 -4.67 11.53
C SER A 23 5.39 -4.79 10.04
N ASP A 24 6.19 -4.07 9.25
CA ASP A 24 6.22 -4.19 7.80
C ASP A 24 7.11 -5.36 7.37
N GLY A 25 6.49 -6.41 6.83
CA GLY A 25 7.15 -7.54 6.18
C GLY A 25 7.41 -7.36 4.68
N GLY A 26 7.16 -6.16 4.14
CA GLY A 26 7.35 -5.83 2.74
C GLY A 26 6.52 -6.70 1.79
N VAL A 27 7.18 -7.36 0.83
CA VAL A 27 6.52 -8.19 -0.20
C VAL A 27 5.75 -9.36 0.41
N LEU A 28 6.21 -9.91 1.54
CA LEU A 28 5.66 -11.13 2.14
C LEU A 28 4.28 -10.94 2.77
N ASP A 29 4.00 -9.74 3.28
CA ASP A 29 2.76 -9.43 3.99
C ASP A 29 1.94 -8.30 3.33
N CYS A 30 2.46 -7.66 2.28
CA CYS A 30 1.72 -6.68 1.50
C CYS A 30 0.58 -7.36 0.72
N PRO A 31 -0.69 -7.03 0.96
CA PRO A 31 -1.82 -7.75 0.36
C PRO A 31 -1.82 -7.75 -1.19
N PRO A 32 -1.51 -6.64 -1.89
CA PRO A 32 -1.29 -6.66 -3.34
C PRO A 32 -0.11 -7.56 -3.75
N CYS A 33 1.02 -7.49 -3.04
CA CYS A 33 2.23 -8.23 -3.45
C CYS A 33 2.04 -9.74 -3.34
N ARG A 34 1.29 -10.22 -2.33
CA ARG A 34 0.94 -11.64 -2.20
C ARG A 34 0.23 -12.23 -3.41
N ILE A 35 -0.32 -11.38 -4.28
CA ILE A 35 -1.03 -11.76 -5.49
C ILE A 35 -0.21 -11.41 -6.72
N TYR A 36 0.26 -10.17 -6.81
CA TYR A 36 0.77 -9.59 -8.06
C TYR A 36 2.29 -9.54 -8.14
N TYR A 37 3.02 -9.84 -7.06
CA TYR A 37 4.49 -9.77 -7.08
C TYR A 37 5.09 -10.81 -8.05
N PHE A 38 4.57 -12.04 -8.03
CA PHE A 38 5.01 -13.11 -8.94
C PHE A 38 4.73 -12.77 -10.41
N PHE A 39 3.69 -11.98 -10.69
CA PHE A 39 3.37 -11.45 -12.02
C PHE A 39 4.07 -10.13 -12.34
N VAL A 40 5.18 -9.81 -11.66
CA VAL A 40 5.97 -8.59 -11.90
C VAL A 40 5.08 -7.32 -11.82
N CYS A 41 4.22 -7.30 -10.80
CA CYS A 41 3.22 -6.25 -10.52
C CYS A 41 2.14 -6.06 -11.59
N ILE A 42 2.00 -6.94 -12.59
CA ILE A 42 0.91 -6.85 -13.57
C ILE A 42 -0.44 -7.06 -12.87
N GLY A 43 -1.37 -6.13 -13.07
CA GLY A 43 -2.68 -6.12 -12.39
C GLY A 43 -2.67 -5.56 -10.97
N CYS A 44 -1.51 -5.16 -10.45
CA CYS A 44 -1.41 -4.56 -9.11
C CYS A 44 -2.07 -3.18 -9.11
N PRO A 45 -3.00 -2.90 -8.18
CA PRO A 45 -3.70 -1.61 -8.12
C PRO A 45 -2.73 -0.43 -7.92
N ILE A 46 -1.63 -0.63 -7.18
CA ILE A 46 -0.59 0.41 -7.01
C ILE A 46 0.11 0.69 -8.34
N ALA A 47 0.49 -0.36 -9.07
CA ALA A 47 1.23 -0.20 -10.32
C ALA A 47 0.37 0.37 -11.45
N GLU A 48 -0.92 0.03 -11.47
CA GLU A 48 -1.88 0.63 -12.39
C GLU A 48 -2.13 2.10 -12.08
N TYR A 49 -2.22 2.45 -10.79
CA TYR A 49 -2.46 3.82 -10.35
C TYR A 49 -1.25 4.74 -10.63
N THR A 50 -0.03 4.28 -10.33
CA THR A 50 1.18 5.10 -10.52
C THR A 50 1.80 4.99 -11.91
N GLY A 51 1.38 3.99 -12.70
CA GLY A 51 2.07 3.58 -13.92
C GLY A 51 3.45 2.95 -13.70
N LYS A 52 3.84 2.64 -12.45
CA LYS A 52 5.20 2.22 -12.08
C LYS A 52 5.20 0.92 -11.27
N LYS A 53 6.15 0.03 -11.57
CA LYS A 53 6.32 -1.27 -10.88
C LYS A 53 7.16 -1.15 -9.59
N PHE A 54 7.10 -2.19 -8.76
CA PHE A 54 7.94 -2.33 -7.55
C PHE A 54 7.82 -1.16 -6.56
N CYS A 55 6.59 -0.68 -6.34
CA CYS A 55 6.28 0.45 -5.45
C CYS A 55 7.01 1.76 -5.81
N LYS A 56 7.62 1.87 -7.00
CA LYS A 56 8.24 3.13 -7.44
C LYS A 56 7.17 4.22 -7.52
N GLY A 57 7.47 5.38 -6.97
CA GLY A 57 6.53 6.50 -6.91
C GLY A 57 5.47 6.38 -5.82
N SER A 58 5.58 5.43 -4.89
CA SER A 58 4.77 5.42 -3.65
C SER A 58 5.59 5.82 -2.43
N PRO A 59 4.92 6.20 -1.31
CA PRO A 59 5.59 6.47 -0.03
C PRO A 59 6.34 5.29 0.58
N TYR A 60 6.19 4.08 0.01
CA TYR A 60 6.87 2.88 0.50
C TYR A 60 8.40 2.99 0.40
N ILE A 61 8.92 3.60 -0.66
CA ILE A 61 10.36 3.71 -0.87
C ILE A 61 11.02 4.60 0.21
N PRO A 62 10.50 5.81 0.51
CA PRO A 62 10.92 6.60 1.67
C PRO A 62 10.86 5.84 2.99
N TRP A 63 9.74 5.17 3.29
CA TRP A 63 9.60 4.35 4.51
C TRP A 63 10.70 3.28 4.60
N PHE A 64 10.87 2.48 3.55
CA PHE A 64 11.83 1.39 3.52
C PHE A 64 13.27 1.89 3.68
N ARG A 65 13.62 2.97 2.98
CA ARG A 65 14.94 3.61 3.10
C ARG A 65 15.18 4.13 4.52
N HIS A 66 14.24 4.86 5.10
CA HIS A 66 14.36 5.37 6.46
C HIS A 66 14.59 4.24 7.48
N GLN A 67 13.85 3.13 7.35
CA GLN A 67 14.03 1.96 8.21
C GLN A 67 15.44 1.38 8.13
N LEU A 68 16.00 1.25 6.91
CA LEU A 68 17.35 0.73 6.72
C LEU A 68 18.41 1.69 7.24
N GLU A 69 18.30 2.98 6.93
CA GLU A 69 19.35 3.97 7.24
C GLU A 69 19.34 4.43 8.70
N LYS A 70 18.18 4.46 9.37
CA LYS A 70 18.04 5.05 10.71
C LYS A 70 17.81 4.03 11.82
N HIS A 71 17.36 2.82 11.49
CA HIS A 71 16.96 1.85 12.50
C HIS A 71 17.66 0.50 12.38
N ASP A 72 18.15 0.11 11.20
CA ASP A 72 18.90 -1.13 10.92
C ASP A 72 18.46 -2.34 11.78
N LYS A 73 17.13 -2.52 11.87
CA LYS A 73 16.50 -3.56 12.69
C LYS A 73 15.87 -4.61 11.80
N MET A 74 15.87 -5.85 12.30
CA MET A 74 15.24 -6.98 11.62
C MET A 74 13.75 -6.72 11.33
N PHE A 75 13.04 -6.15 12.29
CA PHE A 75 11.62 -5.80 12.14
C PHE A 75 11.48 -4.32 11.79
N LYS A 76 10.68 -4.01 10.77
CA LYS A 76 10.40 -2.62 10.37
C LYS A 76 9.14 -2.16 11.08
N LYS A 77 9.29 -1.43 12.19
CA LYS A 77 8.19 -0.91 13.03
C LYS A 77 8.29 0.60 13.15
N VAL A 78 7.28 1.24 13.74
CA VAL A 78 7.36 2.64 14.11
C VAL A 78 8.28 2.81 15.32
N TYR A 79 9.51 3.28 15.06
CA TYR A 79 10.53 3.50 16.09
C TYR A 79 10.73 4.98 16.47
N CYS A 80 10.34 5.89 15.58
CA CYS A 80 10.53 7.34 15.75
C CYS A 80 9.36 8.13 15.12
N PRO A 81 9.27 9.46 15.35
CA PRO A 81 8.22 10.29 14.75
C PRO A 81 8.23 10.29 13.21
N GLU A 82 9.40 10.22 12.59
CA GLU A 82 9.51 10.16 11.12
C GLU A 82 8.96 8.86 10.54
N CYS A 83 9.20 7.72 11.22
CA CYS A 83 8.53 6.47 10.89
C CYS A 83 7.00 6.63 10.91
N GLU A 84 6.46 7.22 11.96
CA GLU A 84 5.01 7.38 12.08
C GLU A 84 4.44 8.21 10.93
N LYS A 85 5.11 9.31 10.58
CA LYS A 85 4.75 10.14 9.41
C LYS A 85 4.77 9.31 8.12
N LEU A 86 5.88 8.63 7.82
CA LEU A 86 6.02 7.83 6.60
C LEU A 86 5.02 6.67 6.51
N ALA A 87 4.68 6.05 7.65
CA ALA A 87 3.65 5.02 7.73
C ALA A 87 2.25 5.60 7.44
N LYS A 88 1.92 6.80 7.96
CA LYS A 88 0.68 7.52 7.66
C LYS A 88 0.62 7.93 6.19
N ASP A 89 1.71 8.45 5.63
CA ASP A 89 1.78 8.80 4.21
C ASP A 89 1.48 7.57 3.33
N MET A 90 2.05 6.42 3.68
CA MET A 90 1.78 5.17 2.97
C MET A 90 0.33 4.71 3.14
N GLN A 91 -0.25 4.82 4.33
CA GLN A 91 -1.66 4.50 4.57
C GLN A 91 -2.59 5.39 3.75
N ASN A 92 -2.36 6.70 3.75
CA ASN A 92 -3.14 7.69 3.01
C ASN A 92 -3.09 7.40 1.50
N PHE A 93 -1.91 7.06 0.98
CA PHE A 93 -1.76 6.64 -0.40
C PHE A 93 -2.55 5.36 -0.73
N MET A 94 -2.62 4.39 0.19
CA MET A 94 -3.47 3.20 -0.01
C MET A 94 -4.98 3.54 0.03
N ILE A 95 -5.38 4.51 0.86
CA ILE A 95 -6.74 5.03 0.94
C ILE A 95 -7.14 5.71 -0.37
N GLU A 96 -6.28 6.58 -0.89
CA GLU A 96 -6.47 7.27 -2.17
C GLU A 96 -6.70 6.29 -3.32
N ILE A 97 -5.86 5.26 -3.47
CA ILE A 97 -6.05 4.24 -4.50
C ILE A 97 -7.37 3.47 -4.31
N ARG A 98 -7.72 3.12 -3.07
CA ARG A 98 -8.98 2.42 -2.77
C ARG A 98 -10.18 3.27 -3.21
N ASP A 99 -10.16 4.56 -2.90
CA ASP A 99 -11.28 5.46 -3.17
C ASP A 99 -11.40 5.75 -4.66
N HIS A 100 -10.28 5.95 -5.35
CA HIS A 100 -10.22 6.00 -6.81
C HIS A 100 -10.82 4.75 -7.48
N LEU A 101 -10.54 3.56 -6.95
CA LEU A 101 -11.12 2.31 -7.47
C LEU A 101 -12.63 2.23 -7.22
N LYS A 102 -13.13 2.71 -6.07
CA LYS A 102 -14.57 2.80 -5.77
C LYS A 102 -15.28 3.74 -6.73
N GLU A 103 -14.71 4.92 -6.95
CA GLU A 103 -15.25 5.92 -7.90
C GLU A 103 -15.36 5.35 -9.31
N LYS A 104 -14.30 4.69 -9.81
CA LYS A 104 -14.31 4.05 -11.13
C LYS A 104 -15.34 2.92 -11.25
N GLU A 105 -15.59 2.18 -10.17
CA GLU A 105 -16.63 1.16 -10.15
C GLU A 105 -18.03 1.78 -10.26
N VAL A 106 -18.29 2.86 -9.51
CA VAL A 106 -19.55 3.63 -9.60
C VAL A 106 -19.75 4.21 -11.01
N GLU A 107 -18.73 4.83 -11.59
CA GLU A 107 -18.80 5.36 -12.96
C GLU A 107 -19.11 4.26 -13.99
N LYS A 108 -18.50 3.09 -13.82
CA LYS A 108 -18.73 1.95 -14.71
C LYS A 108 -20.16 1.42 -14.61
N ILE A 109 -20.76 1.44 -13.42
CA ILE A 109 -22.17 1.05 -13.22
C ILE A 109 -23.08 2.07 -13.91
N ARG A 110 -22.88 3.38 -13.65
CA ARG A 110 -23.66 4.46 -14.29
C ARG A 110 -23.63 4.39 -15.82
N LYS A 111 -22.48 4.09 -16.41
CA LYS A 111 -22.32 3.95 -17.88
C LYS A 111 -22.98 2.70 -18.47
N LYS A 112 -23.34 1.70 -17.66
CA LYS A 112 -24.05 0.48 -18.13
C LYS A 112 -25.57 0.64 -18.08
N GLU A 113 -26.05 1.63 -17.34
CA GLU A 113 -27.48 1.94 -17.16
C GLU A 113 -27.97 3.00 -18.17
N CYS A 114 -27.06 3.60 -18.95
CA CYS A 114 -27.36 4.46 -20.12
C CYS A 114 -27.12 3.68 -21.41
#